data_AF-A0A2D9TS46-F1
#
_entry.id   AF-A0A2D9TS46-F1
#
_cell.length_a   1.000
_cell.length_b   1.000
_cell.length_c   1.000
_cell.angle_alpha   90.00
_cell.angle_beta   90.00
_cell.angle_gamma   90.00
#
_symmetry.space_group_name_H-M   'P 1'
#
loop_
_entity.id
_entity.type
_entity.pdbx_description
1 polymer ?
#
loop_
_entity_poly.entity_id
_entity_poly.type
_entity_poly.pdbx_seq_one_letter_code
_entity_poly.pdbx_strand_id
1 'polypeptide(L)'
;MPLNRPHRQELLTAVTDYLRQPPADTEADRFYRRVAANVLAIVQREELQAPGFQQLETRQLQTFLASNETDPDILNKTLCSAIENGHTPINPALTGMLLQLARAKLEIDNPKYNR
;
A
#
# COMPACT_ATOMS: atom_id res chain seq x y z
N MET A 1 6.67 -7.35 -3.42
CA MET A 1 6.05 -6.34 -4.29
C MET A 1 6.05 -5.02 -3.53
N PRO A 2 6.32 -3.89 -4.18
CA PRO A 2 6.26 -2.59 -3.51
C PRO A 2 4.83 -2.30 -3.06
N LEU A 3 4.68 -1.82 -1.82
CA LEU A 3 3.38 -1.60 -1.18
C LEU A 3 2.50 -0.62 -2.00
N ASN A 4 3.11 0.43 -2.57
CA ASN A 4 2.40 1.45 -3.36
C ASN A 4 3.17 1.86 -4.63
N ARG A 5 2.40 2.38 -5.61
CA ARG A 5 2.87 3.10 -6.80
C ARG A 5 2.22 4.49 -6.82
N PRO A 6 2.95 5.58 -7.13
CA PRO A 6 4.41 5.64 -7.32
C PRO A 6 5.17 5.19 -6.07
N HIS A 7 6.36 4.61 -6.27
CA HIS A 7 7.18 4.05 -5.21
C HIS A 7 7.68 5.14 -4.26
N ARG A 8 8.02 4.75 -3.02
CA ARG A 8 8.62 5.64 -2.02
C ARG A 8 9.77 6.48 -2.58
N GLN A 9 10.67 5.87 -3.36
CA GLN A 9 11.78 6.57 -3.99
C GLN A 9 11.34 7.59 -5.05
N GLU A 10 10.32 7.27 -5.85
CA GLU A 10 9.76 8.18 -6.86
C GLU A 10 9.08 9.37 -6.17
N LEU A 11 8.33 9.12 -5.10
CA LEU A 11 7.72 10.14 -4.26
C LEU A 11 8.76 11.07 -3.62
N LEU A 12 9.81 10.51 -3.02
CA LEU A 12 10.90 11.28 -2.42
C LEU A 12 11.68 12.08 -3.47
N THR A 13 11.88 11.52 -4.66
CA THR A 13 12.52 12.22 -5.79
C THR A 13 11.68 13.41 -6.22
N ALA A 14 10.38 13.21 -6.45
CA ALA A 14 9.47 14.29 -6.83
C ALA A 14 9.41 15.43 -5.79
N VAL A 15 9.38 15.09 -4.50
CA VAL A 15 9.45 16.10 -3.42
C VAL A 15 10.78 16.82 -3.40
N THR A 16 11.90 16.10 -3.61
CA THR A 16 13.24 16.70 -3.65
C THR A 16 13.38 17.68 -4.81
N ASP A 17 12.88 17.32 -6.00
CA ASP A 17 12.93 18.17 -7.19
C ASP A 17 12.09 19.43 -7.00
N TYR A 18 10.89 19.30 -6.43
CA TYR A 18 10.05 20.43 -6.04
C TYR A 18 10.75 21.38 -5.05
N LEU A 19 11.40 20.84 -4.01
CA LEU A 19 12.08 21.66 -2.99
C LEU A 19 13.32 22.39 -3.54
N ARG A 20 14.00 21.81 -4.55
CA ARG A 20 15.15 22.44 -5.22
C ARG A 20 14.72 23.58 -6.13
N GLN A 21 13.59 23.44 -6.81
CA GLN A 21 13.10 24.43 -7.76
C GLN A 21 11.58 24.64 -7.59
N PRO A 22 11.16 25.34 -6.54
CA PRO A 22 9.75 25.66 -6.36
C PRO A 22 9.28 26.61 -7.47
N PRO A 23 7.98 26.55 -7.84
CA PRO A 23 7.43 27.47 -8.83
C PRO A 23 7.46 28.90 -8.30
N ALA A 24 7.67 29.86 -9.21
CA ALA A 24 7.70 31.28 -8.86
C ALA A 24 6.32 31.83 -8.47
N ASP A 25 5.24 31.21 -8.95
CA ASP A 25 3.88 31.51 -8.54
C ASP A 25 3.64 31.06 -7.09
N THR A 26 3.38 32.03 -6.21
CA THR A 26 3.16 31.81 -4.78
C THR A 26 1.91 30.99 -4.45
N GLU A 27 0.88 31.00 -5.30
CA GLU A 27 -0.32 30.18 -5.08
C GLU A 27 -0.03 28.72 -5.42
N ALA A 28 0.61 28.48 -6.56
CA ALA A 28 1.10 27.16 -6.96
C ALA A 28 2.10 26.61 -5.93
N ASP A 29 3.05 27.42 -5.46
CA ASP A 29 4.03 27.01 -4.45
C ASP A 29 3.34 26.57 -3.15
N ARG A 30 2.38 27.35 -2.65
CA ARG A 30 1.60 27.00 -1.46
C ARG A 30 0.85 25.69 -1.62
N PHE A 31 0.28 25.45 -2.80
CA PHE A 31 -0.41 24.19 -3.11
C PHE A 31 0.57 23.01 -3.11
N TYR A 32 1.67 23.09 -3.84
CA TYR A 32 2.66 22.00 -3.92
C TYR A 32 3.35 21.72 -2.59
N ARG A 33 3.59 22.74 -1.76
CA ARG A 33 4.06 22.59 -0.37
C ARG A 33 3.14 21.68 0.45
N ARG A 34 1.83 21.87 0.33
CA ARG A 34 0.83 21.03 1.03
C ARG A 34 0.84 19.60 0.49
N VAL A 35 0.95 19.43 -0.83
CA VAL A 35 1.07 18.11 -1.46
C VAL A 35 2.34 17.40 -0.98
N ALA A 36 3.50 18.07 -1.00
CA ALA A 36 4.77 17.52 -0.54
C ALA A 36 4.73 17.11 0.93
N ALA A 37 4.14 17.94 1.81
CA ALA A 37 3.96 17.60 3.21
C ALA A 37 3.10 16.33 3.40
N ASN A 38 2.02 16.19 2.62
CA ASN A 38 1.18 14.98 2.66
C ASN A 38 1.94 13.74 2.17
N VAL A 39 2.71 13.86 1.09
CA VAL A 39 3.54 12.77 0.55
C VAL A 39 4.57 12.31 1.58
N LEU A 40 5.28 13.24 2.22
CA LEU A 40 6.26 12.90 3.27
C LEU A 40 5.59 12.21 4.46
N ALA A 41 4.39 12.63 4.85
CA ALA A 41 3.64 11.99 5.92
C ALA A 41 3.20 10.56 5.54
N ILE A 42 2.87 10.29 4.27
CA ILE A 42 2.60 8.93 3.77
C ILE A 42 3.87 8.08 3.88
N VAL A 43 4.98 8.55 3.30
CA VAL A 43 6.25 7.82 3.32
C VAL A 43 6.70 7.49 4.75
N GLN A 44 6.56 8.43 5.69
CA GLN A 44 6.89 8.21 7.09
C GLN A 44 6.03 7.10 7.74
N ARG A 45 4.73 7.07 7.45
CA ARG A 45 3.85 6.00 7.96
C ARG A 45 4.19 4.66 7.34
N GLU A 46 4.44 4.62 6.03
CA GLU A 46 4.84 3.38 5.36
C GLU A 46 6.14 2.81 5.96
N GLU A 47 7.14 3.65 6.25
CA GLU A 47 8.38 3.18 6.91
C GLU A 47 8.09 2.51 8.26
N LEU A 48 7.19 3.08 9.06
CA LEU A 48 6.87 2.57 10.39
C LEU A 48 5.96 1.34 10.36
N GLN A 49 5.01 1.28 9.42
CA GLN A 49 3.90 0.32 9.45
C GLN A 49 4.03 -0.80 8.41
N ALA A 50 4.85 -0.64 7.37
CA ALA A 50 5.00 -1.66 6.32
C ALA A 50 5.45 -3.04 6.85
N PRO A 51 6.41 -3.17 7.80
CA PRO A 51 6.79 -4.48 8.30
C PRO A 51 5.62 -5.21 9.00
N GLY A 52 4.82 -4.47 9.77
CA GLY A 52 3.65 -5.03 10.45
C GLY A 52 2.55 -5.43 9.46
N PHE A 53 2.33 -4.61 8.42
CA PHE A 53 1.40 -4.94 7.34
C PHE A 53 1.83 -6.18 6.56
N GLN A 54 3.11 -6.29 6.19
CA GLN A 54 3.64 -7.44 5.47
C GLN A 54 3.46 -8.74 6.27
N GLN A 55 3.73 -8.72 7.57
CA GLN A 55 3.50 -9.87 8.44
C GLN A 55 2.01 -10.26 8.52
N LEU A 56 1.13 -9.27 8.57
CA LEU A 56 -0.32 -9.49 8.56
C LEU A 56 -0.78 -10.08 7.22
N GLU A 57 -0.32 -9.52 6.09
CA GLU A 57 -0.62 -9.99 4.74
C GLU A 57 -0.16 -11.43 4.54
N THR A 58 1.11 -11.74 4.81
CA THR A 58 1.65 -13.08 4.71
C THR A 58 0.85 -14.07 5.54
N ARG A 59 0.54 -13.75 6.81
CA ARG A 59 -0.23 -14.64 7.69
C ARG A 59 -1.64 -14.91 7.17
N GLN A 60 -2.32 -13.89 6.67
CA GLN A 60 -3.69 -14.03 6.13
C GLN A 60 -3.68 -14.89 4.86
N LEU A 61 -2.73 -14.65 3.96
CA LEU A 61 -2.59 -15.44 2.73
C LEU A 61 -2.20 -16.89 3.01
N GLN A 62 -1.26 -17.14 3.93
CA GLN A 62 -0.89 -18.50 4.36
C GLN A 62 -2.10 -19.25 4.91
N THR A 63 -2.87 -18.59 5.78
CA THR A 63 -4.07 -19.18 6.40
C THR A 63 -5.12 -19.51 5.34
N PHE A 64 -5.38 -18.59 4.41
CA PHE A 64 -6.38 -18.78 3.36
C PHE A 64 -5.98 -19.86 2.35
N LEU A 65 -4.71 -19.93 1.96
CA LEU A 65 -4.20 -20.88 0.97
C LEU A 65 -3.75 -22.21 1.58
N ALA A 66 -3.79 -22.36 2.92
CA ALA A 66 -3.19 -23.47 3.65
C ALA A 66 -1.73 -23.75 3.20
N SER A 67 -0.94 -22.69 3.04
CA SER A 67 0.43 -22.73 2.52
C SER A 67 1.46 -22.39 3.59
N ASN A 68 2.64 -23.01 3.52
CA ASN A 68 3.81 -22.70 4.34
C ASN A 68 4.76 -21.70 3.65
N GLU A 69 4.41 -21.20 2.47
CA GLU A 69 5.19 -20.19 1.76
C GLU A 69 5.28 -18.91 2.61
N THR A 70 6.45 -18.28 2.63
CA THR A 70 6.72 -17.07 3.42
C THR A 70 6.84 -15.82 2.57
N ASP A 71 7.07 -15.97 1.27
CA ASP A 71 7.10 -14.86 0.32
C ASP A 71 5.67 -14.39 -0.01
N PRO A 72 5.27 -13.16 0.39
CA PRO A 72 3.95 -12.61 0.09
C PRO A 72 3.69 -12.47 -1.42
N ASP A 73 4.72 -12.33 -2.26
CA ASP A 73 4.54 -12.23 -3.72
C ASP A 73 4.15 -13.57 -4.32
N ILE A 74 4.75 -14.66 -3.85
CA ILE A 74 4.42 -16.01 -4.28
C ILE A 74 3.01 -16.37 -3.81
N LEU A 75 2.67 -16.04 -2.55
CA LEU A 75 1.32 -16.23 -2.01
C LEU A 75 0.26 -15.45 -2.81
N ASN A 76 0.50 -14.17 -3.11
CA ASN A 76 -0.42 -13.35 -3.90
C ASN A 76 -0.60 -13.91 -5.32
N LYS A 77 0.49 -14.30 -6.01
CA LYS A 77 0.40 -14.94 -7.33
C LYS A 77 -0.37 -16.25 -7.29
N THR A 78 -0.19 -17.04 -6.24
CA THR A 78 -0.91 -18.30 -6.04
C THR A 78 -2.40 -18.06 -5.88
N LEU A 79 -2.79 -17.06 -5.06
CA LEU A 79 -4.18 -16.66 -4.91
C LEU A 79 -4.79 -16.17 -6.23
N CYS A 80 -4.08 -15.29 -6.96
CA CYS A 80 -4.55 -14.81 -8.27
C CYS A 80 -4.78 -15.97 -9.24
N SER A 81 -3.82 -16.89 -9.36
CA SER A 81 -3.95 -18.07 -10.22
C SER A 81 -5.11 -18.97 -9.79
N ALA A 82 -5.34 -19.15 -8.48
CA ALA A 82 -6.47 -19.93 -7.98
C ALA A 82 -7.83 -19.28 -8.30
N ILE A 83 -7.92 -17.96 -8.25
CA ILE A 83 -9.11 -17.19 -8.65
C ILE A 83 -9.33 -17.28 -10.17
N GLU A 84 -8.30 -17.03 -10.96
CA GLU A 84 -8.37 -17.05 -12.44
C GLU A 84 -8.82 -18.40 -12.98
N ASN A 85 -8.33 -19.49 -12.38
CA ASN A 85 -8.68 -20.85 -12.77
C ASN A 85 -10.00 -21.35 -12.14
N GLY A 86 -10.70 -20.52 -11.36
CA GLY A 86 -11.97 -20.87 -10.73
C GLY A 86 -11.86 -21.84 -9.53
N HIS A 87 -10.65 -22.16 -9.08
CA HIS A 87 -10.42 -22.99 -7.89
C HIS A 87 -10.80 -22.28 -6.58
N THR A 88 -10.84 -20.94 -6.60
CA THR A 88 -11.28 -20.13 -5.47
C THR A 88 -12.49 -19.28 -5.90
N PRO A 89 -13.73 -19.74 -5.64
CA PRO A 89 -14.92 -18.95 -5.93
C PRO A 89 -15.00 -17.73 -5.00
N ILE A 90 -15.67 -16.68 -5.47
CA ILE A 90 -16.02 -15.53 -4.62
C ILE A 90 -16.89 -16.04 -3.47
N ASN A 91 -16.35 -16.00 -2.26
CA ASN A 91 -17.03 -16.43 -1.05
C ASN A 91 -16.79 -15.40 0.08
N PRO A 92 -17.57 -15.47 1.17
CA PRO A 92 -17.41 -14.54 2.30
C PRO A 92 -16.02 -14.58 2.95
N ALA A 93 -15.33 -15.71 2.93
CA ALA A 93 -13.99 -15.84 3.51
C ALA A 93 -12.94 -15.06 2.69
N LEU A 94 -12.95 -15.22 1.36
CA LEU A 94 -12.08 -14.51 0.42
C LEU A 94 -12.34 -13.00 0.50
N THR A 95 -13.60 -12.60 0.37
CA THR A 95 -13.98 -11.18 0.41
C THR A 95 -13.69 -10.55 1.77
N GLY A 96 -13.95 -11.26 2.87
CA GLY A 96 -13.62 -10.80 4.22
C GLY A 96 -12.12 -10.58 4.41
N MET A 97 -11.29 -11.53 3.98
CA MET A 97 -9.83 -11.43 4.04
C MET A 97 -9.30 -10.26 3.20
N LEU A 98 -9.74 -10.13 1.94
CA LEU A 98 -9.34 -9.03 1.06
C LEU A 98 -9.76 -7.66 1.61
N LEU A 99 -10.96 -7.55 2.18
CA LEU A 99 -11.42 -6.31 2.82
C LEU A 99 -10.60 -5.97 4.07
N GLN A 100 -10.21 -6.95 4.86
CA GLN A 100 -9.35 -6.73 6.01
C GLN A 100 -7.97 -6.21 5.58
N LEU A 101 -7.36 -6.80 4.56
CA LEU A 101 -6.09 -6.34 3.99
C LEU A 101 -6.22 -4.92 3.41
N ALA A 102 -7.29 -4.66 2.66
CA ALA A 102 -7.55 -3.33 2.09
C ALA A 102 -7.70 -2.25 3.17
N ARG A 103 -8.41 -2.54 4.27
CA ARG A 103 -8.55 -1.62 5.40
C ARG A 103 -7.21 -1.37 6.10
N ALA A 104 -6.45 -2.43 6.35
CA ALA A 104 -5.12 -2.29 6.97
C ALA A 104 -4.18 -1.45 6.11
N LYS A 105 -4.25 -1.58 4.78
CA LYS A 105 -3.50 -0.75 3.85
C LYS A 105 -3.98 0.71 3.85
N LEU A 106 -5.29 0.92 3.83
CA LEU A 106 -5.89 2.26 3.89
C LEU A 106 -5.50 3.04 5.14
N GLU A 107 -5.36 2.39 6.29
CA GLU A 107 -4.87 3.04 7.51
C GLU A 107 -3.46 3.62 7.37
N ILE A 108 -2.61 2.99 6.56
CA ILE A 108 -1.24 3.47 6.29
C ILE A 108 -1.30 4.64 5.31
N ASP A 109 -2.02 4.46 4.20
CA ASP A 109 -2.04 5.41 3.09
C ASP A 109 -2.84 6.67 3.46
N ASN A 110 -4.04 6.49 3.99
CA ASN A 110 -4.99 7.55 4.30
C ASN A 110 -5.82 7.25 5.56
N PRO A 111 -5.25 7.39 6.77
CA PRO A 111 -5.92 7.07 8.04
C PRO A 111 -7.19 7.90 8.30
N LYS A 112 -7.38 9.01 7.58
CA LYS A 112 -8.59 9.85 7.71
C LYS A 112 -9.78 9.33 6.90
N TYR A 113 -9.55 8.36 6.00
CA TYR A 113 -10.58 7.81 5.12
C TYR A 113 -11.46 6.76 5.82
N ASN A 114 -11.00 6.18 6.93
CA ASN A 114 -11.72 5.12 7.65
C ASN A 114 -12.69 5.67 8.72
N ARG A 115 -13.20 6.89 8.53
CA ARG A 115 -14.20 7.55 9.41
C ARG A 115 -15.55 7.70 8.73
#